data_AF-A0AAD7CFJ3-F1
#
_entry.id   AF-A0AAD7CFJ3-F1
#
_cell.length_a   1.000
_cell.length_b   1.000
_cell.length_c   1.000
_cell.angle_alpha   90.00
_cell.angle_beta   90.00
_cell.angle_gamma   90.00
#
_symmetry.space_group_name_H-M   'P 1'
#
loop_
_entity.id
_entity.type
_entity.pdbx_description
1 polymer ?
#
loop_
_entity_poly.entity_id
_entity_poly.type
_entity_poly.pdbx_seq_one_letter_code
_entity_poly.pdbx_strand_id
1 'polypeptide(L)'
;MANSQGLSTTRISRLLRPLRTKCAALAAMRHPISTYSGSTLPLDVLPPPDSLRSLDRSLISLIVLKSIPGEQKRRVPRLADMCSTLVGQAMQGEDPEEPELEAEELAQIEKLYDFIPITDGDYHLGSALLAHALDIILRCPDHFTLLSILFDISLEHDLYYESCVLLHRILQVTVRLVGSTLAICHPSHSDCLVDLCRRWTRAGQPTTGFVRILAETLVSIARPALWRCRALGSLARDLHRQDAVLDLAGQLLDGCHDTVLMDQLNKWVNYSPISPPHPHDWSPRFDFLEHSSTLICWATHSLSFPTPSPESVCRLLEDVSPTVTTYDLLIKASFGIERELDSKAILQAYSARLRAENLLLLESSMWACALRFVDTSMDVDCCKKDMRLYREELMDLVEDAERRCFGSGRQGCPDAWRWEEIAGCWVESASPARKKARIQLEPSSFENSFKSLVSSAISNRTRLGGRKQALAAIRKFRCSEGRDDVSPSDDALDCIY
;
A
#
# COMPACT_ATOMS: atom_id res chain seq x y z
N MET A 1 -3.68 31.55 27.07
CA MET A 1 -5.11 31.26 26.89
C MET A 1 -5.58 32.04 25.67
N ALA A 2 -5.50 31.43 24.49
CA ALA A 2 -5.92 32.05 23.24
C ALA A 2 -7.43 31.85 23.08
N ASN A 3 -8.18 32.94 22.96
CA ASN A 3 -9.62 32.92 22.71
C ASN A 3 -9.86 32.35 21.31
N SER A 4 -10.20 31.07 21.23
CA SER A 4 -10.83 30.46 20.06
C SER A 4 -12.25 31.00 19.92
N GLN A 5 -12.38 32.22 19.39
CA GLN A 5 -13.67 32.70 18.90
C GLN A 5 -14.01 31.87 17.66
N GLY A 6 -14.87 30.86 17.85
CA GLY A 6 -15.40 30.07 16.74
C GLY A 6 -16.04 30.99 15.71
N LEU A 7 -15.80 30.69 14.43
CA LEU A 7 -16.44 31.38 13.31
C LEU A 7 -17.94 31.52 13.57
N SER A 8 -18.40 32.75 13.76
CA SER A 8 -19.82 33.00 13.98
C SER A 8 -20.59 32.53 12.76
N THR A 9 -21.78 31.97 12.97
CA THR A 9 -22.69 31.54 11.90
C THR A 9 -22.99 32.68 10.92
N THR A 10 -22.91 33.94 11.39
CA THR A 10 -22.98 35.16 10.61
C THR A 10 -21.79 35.32 9.65
N ARG A 11 -20.57 35.01 10.10
CA ARG A 11 -19.31 35.08 9.32
C ARG A 11 -19.23 33.97 8.26
N ILE A 12 -19.61 32.74 8.61
CA ILE A 12 -19.80 31.65 7.64
C ILE A 12 -20.88 32.02 6.62
N SER A 13 -22.00 32.59 7.07
CA SER A 13 -23.08 33.04 6.19
C SER A 13 -22.68 34.20 5.27
N ARG A 14 -21.67 35.00 5.65
CA ARG A 14 -21.11 36.12 4.88
C ARG A 14 -20.02 35.69 3.89
N LEU A 15 -19.12 34.77 4.27
CA LEU A 15 -18.14 34.16 3.37
C LEU A 15 -18.81 33.27 2.31
N LEU A 16 -19.86 32.57 2.70
CA LEU A 16 -20.72 31.86 1.78
C LEU A 16 -21.72 32.79 1.11
N ARG A 17 -21.75 34.12 1.38
CA ARG A 17 -22.74 35.04 0.79
C ARG A 17 -22.51 35.24 -0.70
N PRO A 18 -21.31 35.48 -1.24
CA PRO A 18 -21.10 35.50 -2.69
C PRO A 18 -21.53 34.19 -3.35
N LEU A 19 -21.21 33.06 -2.68
CA LEU A 19 -21.64 31.73 -3.11
C LEU A 19 -23.18 31.60 -3.08
N ARG A 20 -23.84 32.05 -2.00
CA ARG A 20 -25.29 32.05 -1.78
C ARG A 20 -26.03 33.04 -2.68
N THR A 21 -25.46 34.21 -2.99
CA THR A 21 -26.03 35.22 -3.88
C THR A 21 -26.00 34.71 -5.32
N LYS A 22 -24.90 34.07 -5.73
CA LYS A 22 -24.83 33.35 -7.01
C LYS A 22 -25.80 32.16 -7.06
N CYS A 23 -25.94 31.41 -5.96
CA CYS A 23 -26.95 30.34 -5.86
C CYS A 23 -28.40 30.86 -5.83
N ALA A 24 -28.67 32.00 -5.21
CA ALA A 24 -30.00 32.60 -5.10
C ALA A 24 -30.45 33.23 -6.42
N ALA A 25 -29.53 33.83 -7.18
CA ALA A 25 -29.77 34.28 -8.55
C ALA A 25 -30.14 33.11 -9.48
N LEU A 26 -29.52 31.94 -9.28
CA LEU A 26 -29.86 30.70 -10.00
C LEU A 26 -31.19 30.10 -9.51
N ALA A 27 -31.49 30.20 -8.21
CA ALA A 27 -32.75 29.72 -7.63
C ALA A 27 -33.96 30.58 -8.04
N ALA A 28 -33.79 31.88 -8.23
CA ALA A 28 -34.82 32.80 -8.72
C ALA A 28 -35.31 32.47 -10.15
N MET A 29 -34.56 31.63 -10.89
CA MET A 29 -34.95 31.13 -12.21
C MET A 29 -35.79 29.83 -12.18
N ARG A 30 -36.24 29.35 -11.01
CA ARG A 30 -37.09 28.15 -10.89
C ARG A 30 -38.35 28.42 -10.06
N HIS A 31 -39.51 28.15 -10.65
CA HIS A 31 -40.81 28.23 -9.99
C HIS A 31 -41.01 27.14 -8.92
N PRO A 32 -41.89 27.38 -7.92
CA PRO A 32 -41.76 26.74 -6.62
C PRO A 32 -42.66 25.49 -6.47
N ILE A 33 -42.16 24.47 -5.77
CA ILE A 33 -43.01 23.47 -5.11
C ILE A 33 -42.60 23.36 -3.63
N SER A 34 -43.65 23.22 -2.83
CA SER A 34 -43.85 23.57 -1.43
C SER A 34 -43.19 22.66 -0.38
N THR A 35 -42.97 23.28 0.78
CA THR A 35 -42.38 22.90 2.09
C THR A 35 -43.10 21.82 2.93
N TYR A 36 -42.38 21.17 3.87
CA TYR A 36 -42.74 21.06 5.31
C TYR A 36 -41.54 20.71 6.23
N SER A 37 -41.73 20.94 7.54
CA SER A 37 -40.76 21.50 8.52
C SER A 37 -40.46 20.66 9.77
N GLY A 38 -39.32 20.97 10.44
CA GLY A 38 -39.12 20.95 11.92
C GLY A 38 -38.33 19.75 12.50
N SER A 39 -37.60 19.78 13.63
CA SER A 39 -36.82 20.77 14.41
C SER A 39 -36.26 20.04 15.66
N THR A 40 -34.93 19.91 15.88
CA THR A 40 -34.27 19.70 17.22
C THR A 40 -32.72 19.77 17.15
N LEU A 41 -32.09 20.12 18.30
CA LEU A 41 -30.76 20.69 18.62
C LEU A 41 -29.55 19.69 18.67
N PRO A 42 -28.29 20.13 18.92
CA PRO A 42 -27.11 19.68 18.19
C PRO A 42 -26.14 18.85 19.05
N LEU A 43 -25.93 17.58 18.67
CA LEU A 43 -24.70 16.76 18.82
C LEU A 43 -24.97 15.25 18.70
N ASP A 44 -26.23 14.82 18.58
CA ASP A 44 -26.62 13.42 18.28
C ASP A 44 -26.76 13.10 16.77
N VAL A 45 -26.27 13.96 15.87
CA VAL A 45 -26.40 13.78 14.41
C VAL A 45 -25.05 13.48 13.77
N LEU A 46 -24.63 12.22 13.84
CA LEU A 46 -24.00 11.59 12.68
C LEU A 46 -25.04 10.63 12.11
N PRO A 47 -25.55 10.82 10.88
CA PRO A 47 -26.43 9.83 10.30
C PRO A 47 -25.65 8.54 10.06
N PRO A 48 -26.30 7.35 10.13
CA PRO A 48 -25.71 6.15 9.56
C PRO A 48 -25.39 6.41 8.07
N PRO A 49 -24.30 5.84 7.53
CA PRO A 49 -23.69 6.21 6.25
C PRO A 49 -24.60 6.11 5.00
N ASP A 50 -25.82 5.58 5.15
CA ASP A 50 -26.76 5.34 4.05
C ASP A 50 -27.74 6.49 3.76
N SER A 51 -27.85 7.53 4.62
CA SER A 51 -28.89 8.58 4.46
C SER A 51 -28.45 9.85 3.70
N LEU A 52 -27.25 9.89 3.11
CA LEU A 52 -26.67 11.09 2.48
C LEU A 52 -26.85 11.19 0.94
N ARG A 53 -27.70 10.35 0.34
CA ARG A 53 -27.83 10.27 -1.13
C ARG A 53 -28.63 11.40 -1.81
N SER A 54 -29.12 12.42 -1.10
CA SER A 54 -30.03 13.42 -1.70
C SER A 54 -29.64 14.89 -1.50
N LEU A 55 -28.37 15.23 -1.26
CA LEU A 55 -27.94 16.61 -1.49
C LEU A 55 -27.84 16.86 -3.00
N ASP A 56 -28.64 17.82 -3.46
CA ASP A 56 -28.91 18.10 -4.87
C ASP A 56 -27.65 18.54 -5.64
N ARG A 57 -27.38 17.87 -6.77
CA ARG A 57 -26.16 17.92 -7.60
C ARG A 57 -25.91 19.27 -8.29
N SER A 58 -26.78 20.27 -8.11
CA SER A 58 -26.79 21.50 -8.94
C SER A 58 -25.79 22.57 -8.52
N LEU A 59 -25.34 22.56 -7.26
CA LEU A 59 -24.33 23.51 -6.75
C LEU A 59 -22.92 23.15 -7.26
N ILE A 60 -22.74 21.87 -7.56
CA ILE A 60 -21.48 21.24 -7.92
C ILE A 60 -21.22 21.37 -9.44
N SER A 61 -22.27 21.35 -10.27
CA SER A 61 -22.17 21.57 -11.72
C SER A 61 -21.73 22.99 -12.12
N LEU A 62 -21.76 23.97 -11.20
CA LEU A 62 -21.39 25.36 -11.49
C LEU A 62 -19.95 25.70 -11.09
N ILE A 63 -19.34 24.92 -10.18
CA ILE A 63 -17.93 25.07 -9.78
C ILE A 63 -17.01 24.28 -10.74
N VAL A 64 -17.56 23.32 -11.49
CA VAL A 64 -16.77 22.42 -12.34
C VAL A 64 -17.08 22.64 -13.81
N LEU A 65 -16.34 23.57 -14.40
CA LEU A 65 -16.22 23.65 -15.85
C LEU A 65 -15.29 22.53 -16.35
N LYS A 66 -15.93 21.50 -16.94
CA LYS A 66 -15.39 20.46 -17.82
C LYS A 66 -13.88 20.14 -17.66
N SER A 67 -13.54 19.25 -16.72
CA SER A 67 -12.35 18.40 -16.87
C SER A 67 -12.70 17.20 -17.75
N ILE A 68 -12.02 17.06 -18.89
CA ILE A 68 -12.16 15.91 -19.79
C ILE A 68 -11.39 14.73 -19.17
N PRO A 69 -12.01 13.55 -18.99
CA PRO A 69 -11.33 12.39 -18.43
C PRO A 69 -10.40 11.80 -19.49
N GLY A 70 -9.10 12.03 -19.34
CA GLY A 70 -8.05 11.49 -20.20
C GLY A 70 -6.82 11.14 -19.37
N GLU A 71 -6.65 9.83 -19.13
CA GLU A 71 -5.42 9.14 -18.74
C GLU A 71 -4.32 10.03 -18.12
N GLN A 72 -4.48 10.36 -16.83
CA GLN A 72 -3.49 11.09 -16.05
C GLN A 72 -2.27 10.20 -15.75
N LYS A 73 -1.42 9.99 -16.76
CA LYS A 73 0.01 9.80 -16.51
C LYS A 73 0.46 11.03 -15.74
N ARG A 74 1.13 10.85 -14.60
CA ARG A 74 1.73 11.88 -13.71
C ARG A 74 2.27 13.08 -14.50
N ARG A 75 1.41 14.00 -14.93
CA ARG A 75 1.80 15.22 -15.61
C ARG A 75 2.17 16.15 -14.49
N VAL A 76 3.43 16.58 -14.49
CA VAL A 76 3.86 17.70 -13.65
C VAL A 76 2.83 18.81 -13.87
N PRO A 77 2.18 19.32 -12.80
CA PRO A 77 1.18 20.37 -12.93
C PRO A 77 1.78 21.53 -13.72
N ARG A 78 1.00 22.14 -14.61
CA ARG A 78 1.51 23.26 -15.40
C ARG A 78 1.84 24.39 -14.44
N LEU A 79 2.79 25.24 -14.82
CA LEU A 79 3.14 26.43 -14.03
C LEU A 79 1.90 27.28 -13.72
N ALA A 80 0.97 27.39 -14.67
CA ALA A 80 -0.30 28.09 -14.49
C ALA A 80 -1.17 27.48 -13.37
N ASP A 81 -1.21 26.15 -13.23
CA ASP A 81 -1.98 25.48 -12.17
C ASP A 81 -1.35 25.74 -10.80
N MET A 82 -0.02 25.67 -10.73
CA MET A 82 0.74 25.98 -9.51
C MET A 82 0.56 27.45 -9.10
N CYS A 83 0.68 28.39 -10.05
CA CYS A 83 0.47 29.81 -9.78
C CYS A 83 -0.98 30.11 -9.34
N SER A 84 -1.97 29.49 -9.97
CA SER A 84 -3.38 29.65 -9.59
C SER A 84 -3.65 29.17 -8.16
N THR A 85 -3.05 28.04 -7.78
CA THR A 85 -3.12 27.50 -6.42
C THR A 85 -2.45 28.44 -5.41
N LEU A 86 -1.25 28.93 -5.72
CA LEU A 86 -0.51 29.84 -4.86
C LEU A 86 -1.22 31.18 -4.67
N VAL A 87 -1.79 31.74 -5.73
CA VAL A 87 -2.59 32.98 -5.65
C VAL A 87 -3.81 32.77 -4.77
N GLY A 88 -4.54 31.66 -4.92
CA GLY A 88 -5.69 31.34 -4.08
C GLY A 88 -5.33 31.19 -2.59
N GLN A 89 -4.17 30.59 -2.28
CA GLN A 89 -3.66 30.45 -0.92
C GLN A 89 -3.12 31.77 -0.33
N ALA A 90 -2.52 32.62 -1.16
CA ALA A 90 -1.96 33.90 -0.75
C ALA A 90 -3.01 34.98 -0.49
N MET A 91 -4.24 34.79 -0.98
CA MET A 91 -5.41 35.59 -0.62
C MET A 91 -5.81 35.29 0.83
N GLN A 92 -5.00 35.75 1.79
CA GLN A 92 -5.40 35.81 3.18
C GLN A 92 -6.29 37.03 3.35
N GLY A 93 -7.59 36.82 3.61
CA GLY A 93 -8.40 37.88 4.17
C GLY A 93 -7.85 38.20 5.56
N GLU A 94 -7.24 39.36 5.73
CA GLU A 94 -7.12 39.97 7.06
C GLU A 94 -8.54 40.16 7.61
N ASP A 95 -8.70 40.23 8.93
CA ASP A 95 -10.01 40.53 9.49
C ASP A 95 -10.20 42.05 9.42
N PRO A 96 -10.98 42.62 8.48
CA PRO A 96 -11.25 44.03 8.48
C PRO A 96 -12.03 44.36 9.75
N GLU A 97 -11.41 45.10 10.66
CA GLU A 97 -12.06 45.58 11.87
C GLU A 97 -13.18 46.59 11.55
N GLU A 98 -13.21 47.14 10.33
CA GLU A 98 -14.18 48.13 9.89
C GLU A 98 -14.95 47.69 8.63
N PRO A 99 -16.30 47.82 8.62
CA PRO A 99 -17.15 47.40 7.49
C PRO A 99 -16.96 48.22 6.22
N GLU A 100 -16.33 49.40 6.28
CA GLU A 100 -15.97 50.18 5.08
C GLU A 100 -14.71 49.63 4.40
N LEU A 101 -13.76 49.07 5.16
CA LEU A 101 -12.58 48.38 4.63
C LEU A 101 -12.95 47.06 3.93
N GLU A 102 -14.00 46.37 4.40
CA GLU A 102 -14.52 45.12 3.79
C GLU A 102 -14.86 45.27 2.29
N ALA A 103 -15.47 46.40 1.90
CA ALA A 103 -15.88 46.61 0.51
C ALA A 103 -14.68 46.86 -0.41
N GLU A 104 -13.65 47.54 0.10
CA GLU A 104 -12.43 47.82 -0.64
C GLU A 104 -11.57 46.55 -0.80
N GLU A 105 -11.47 45.71 0.24
CA GLU A 105 -10.82 44.40 0.18
C GLU A 105 -11.49 43.46 -0.82
N LEU A 106 -12.82 43.37 -0.82
CA LEU A 106 -13.56 42.58 -1.80
C LEU A 106 -13.28 43.04 -3.25
N ALA A 107 -13.22 44.36 -3.48
CA ALA A 107 -12.88 44.91 -4.80
C ALA A 107 -11.41 44.63 -5.18
N GLN A 108 -10.49 44.58 -4.21
CA GLN A 108 -9.10 44.19 -4.45
C GLN A 108 -8.98 42.70 -4.80
N ILE A 109 -9.72 41.83 -4.11
CA ILE A 109 -9.77 40.39 -4.40
C ILE A 109 -10.34 40.14 -5.81
N GLU A 110 -11.41 40.85 -6.21
CA GLU A 110 -11.97 40.75 -7.55
C GLU A 110 -10.95 41.16 -8.62
N LYS A 111 -10.22 42.27 -8.40
CA LYS A 111 -9.11 42.68 -9.29
C LYS A 111 -8.01 41.63 -9.37
N LEU A 112 -7.68 40.94 -8.28
CA LEU A 112 -6.68 39.86 -8.28
C LEU A 112 -7.12 38.68 -9.16
N TYR A 113 -8.41 38.34 -9.18
CA TYR A 113 -8.94 37.31 -10.06
C TYR A 113 -8.92 37.72 -11.54
N ASP A 114 -9.10 39.00 -11.85
CA ASP A 114 -9.00 39.52 -13.22
C ASP A 114 -7.59 39.38 -13.82
N PHE A 115 -6.55 39.27 -12.97
CA PHE A 115 -5.16 39.04 -13.42
C PHE A 115 -4.86 37.58 -13.79
N ILE A 116 -5.76 36.63 -13.52
CA ILE A 116 -5.56 35.22 -13.89
C ILE A 116 -5.83 35.06 -15.38
N PRO A 117 -4.83 34.64 -16.20
CA PRO A 117 -5.01 34.54 -17.65
C PRO A 117 -6.13 33.56 -18.03
N ILE A 118 -7.12 34.03 -18.81
CA ILE A 118 -8.28 33.25 -19.30
C ILE A 118 -7.91 32.45 -20.58
N THR A 119 -6.63 32.18 -20.81
CA THR A 119 -6.13 31.83 -22.15
C THR A 119 -6.50 30.43 -22.64
N ASP A 120 -6.95 29.52 -21.75
CA ASP A 120 -7.27 28.11 -22.08
C ASP A 120 -8.63 27.66 -21.49
N GLY A 121 -9.61 28.56 -21.46
CA GLY A 121 -10.91 28.33 -20.81
C GLY A 121 -10.83 28.57 -19.30
N ASP A 122 -11.98 28.77 -18.66
CA ASP A 122 -12.14 29.19 -17.26
C ASP A 122 -11.57 28.24 -16.19
N TYR A 123 -10.74 27.27 -16.59
CA TYR A 123 -10.14 26.25 -15.75
C TYR A 123 -9.22 26.84 -14.67
N HIS A 124 -8.31 27.76 -15.02
CA HIS A 124 -7.37 28.34 -14.05
C HIS A 124 -8.04 29.22 -13.00
N LEU A 125 -9.04 30.00 -13.42
CA LEU A 125 -9.86 30.80 -12.51
C LEU A 125 -10.66 29.89 -11.55
N GLY A 126 -11.25 28.81 -12.07
CA GLY A 126 -11.95 27.82 -11.25
C GLY A 126 -11.04 27.16 -10.21
N SER A 127 -9.83 26.78 -10.60
CA SER A 127 -8.83 26.20 -9.68
C SER A 127 -8.39 27.21 -8.61
N ALA A 128 -8.13 28.47 -8.97
CA ALA A 128 -7.77 29.51 -7.99
C ALA A 128 -8.90 29.79 -6.99
N LEU A 129 -10.15 29.89 -7.48
CA LEU A 129 -11.33 30.06 -6.64
C LEU A 129 -11.53 28.88 -5.69
N LEU A 130 -11.34 27.66 -6.20
CA LEU A 130 -11.45 26.45 -5.41
C LEU A 130 -10.36 26.38 -4.34
N ALA A 131 -9.10 26.66 -4.69
CA ALA A 131 -7.99 26.70 -3.76
C ALA A 131 -8.23 27.74 -2.64
N HIS A 132 -8.71 28.93 -3.00
CA HIS A 132 -9.07 29.98 -2.05
C HIS A 132 -10.24 29.56 -1.14
N ALA A 133 -11.31 28.98 -1.71
CA ALA A 133 -12.44 28.48 -0.94
C ALA A 133 -12.04 27.36 0.02
N LEU A 134 -11.19 26.42 -0.43
CA LEU A 134 -10.64 25.37 0.40
C LEU A 134 -9.78 25.94 1.52
N ASP A 135 -8.94 26.93 1.25
CA ASP A 135 -8.12 27.57 2.28
C ASP A 135 -9.00 28.22 3.36
N ILE A 136 -10.05 28.95 2.98
CA ILE A 136 -11.03 29.51 3.93
C ILE A 136 -11.69 28.40 4.77
N ILE A 137 -12.10 27.30 4.13
CA ILE A 137 -12.77 26.21 4.83
C ILE A 137 -11.80 25.46 5.75
N LEU A 138 -10.55 25.26 5.34
CA LEU A 138 -9.51 24.60 6.14
C LEU A 138 -9.08 25.44 7.34
N ARG A 139 -9.30 26.76 7.31
CA ARG A 139 -9.17 27.64 8.49
C ARG A 139 -10.34 27.51 9.47
N CYS A 140 -11.47 26.95 9.07
CA CYS A 140 -12.60 26.70 9.97
C CYS A 140 -12.24 25.61 11.00
N PRO A 141 -12.86 25.64 12.20
CA PRO A 141 -12.65 24.58 13.19
C PRO A 141 -12.95 23.21 12.60
N ASP A 142 -12.21 22.21 13.08
CA ASP A 142 -12.11 20.84 12.56
C ASP A 142 -13.46 20.08 12.52
N HIS A 143 -14.32 20.43 11.56
CA HIS A 143 -15.61 19.78 11.34
C HIS A 143 -15.45 18.61 10.37
N PHE A 144 -15.31 17.40 10.92
CA PHE A 144 -15.12 16.16 10.14
C PHE A 144 -16.16 15.98 9.02
N THR A 145 -17.44 16.24 9.28
CA THR A 145 -18.52 16.10 8.29
C THR A 145 -18.32 17.02 7.09
N LEU A 146 -17.93 18.27 7.32
CA LEU A 146 -17.68 19.23 6.25
C LEU A 146 -16.47 18.80 5.41
N LEU A 147 -15.38 18.40 6.07
CA LEU A 147 -14.19 17.89 5.38
C LEU A 147 -14.49 16.63 4.56
N SER A 148 -15.30 15.70 5.09
CA SER A 148 -15.70 14.49 4.38
C SER A 148 -16.53 14.82 3.13
N ILE A 149 -17.47 15.76 3.20
CA ILE A 149 -18.27 16.17 2.04
C ILE A 149 -17.36 16.80 0.98
N LEU A 150 -16.46 17.70 1.37
CA LEU A 150 -15.51 18.32 0.45
C LEU A 150 -14.57 17.29 -0.18
N PHE A 151 -14.16 16.29 0.60
CA PHE A 151 -13.34 15.19 0.12
C PHE A 151 -14.09 14.39 -0.94
N ASP A 152 -15.35 14.03 -0.70
CA ASP A 152 -16.17 13.31 -1.69
C ASP A 152 -16.34 14.13 -2.98
N ILE A 153 -16.59 15.43 -2.86
CA ILE A 153 -16.68 16.35 -4.02
C ILE A 153 -15.34 16.42 -4.76
N SER A 154 -14.21 16.53 -4.05
CA SER A 154 -12.89 16.57 -4.67
C SER A 154 -12.57 15.29 -5.43
N LEU A 155 -12.98 14.13 -4.90
CA LEU A 155 -12.83 12.84 -5.57
C LEU A 155 -13.75 12.71 -6.79
N GLU A 156 -15.00 13.18 -6.72
CA GLU A 156 -15.96 13.15 -7.84
C GLU A 156 -15.47 13.98 -9.05
N HIS A 157 -14.65 15.00 -8.79
CA HIS A 157 -14.10 15.88 -9.82
C HIS A 157 -12.64 15.65 -10.18
N ASP A 158 -12.05 14.56 -9.68
CA ASP A 158 -10.66 14.19 -9.96
C ASP A 158 -9.65 15.30 -9.56
N LEU A 159 -9.96 16.00 -8.46
CA LEU A 159 -9.14 17.05 -7.88
C LEU A 159 -8.11 16.42 -6.93
N TYR A 160 -7.09 15.78 -7.52
CA TYR A 160 -6.13 14.96 -6.78
C TYR A 160 -5.43 15.72 -5.66
N TYR A 161 -4.90 16.91 -5.93
CA TYR A 161 -4.15 17.68 -4.94
C TYR A 161 -5.01 18.08 -3.74
N GLU A 162 -6.21 18.60 -4.02
CA GLU A 162 -7.20 19.00 -3.03
C GLU A 162 -7.65 17.79 -2.21
N SER A 163 -7.89 16.65 -2.86
CA SER A 163 -8.25 15.41 -2.18
C SER A 163 -7.14 14.92 -1.25
N CYS A 164 -5.85 15.09 -1.61
CA CYS A 164 -4.72 14.79 -0.73
C CYS A 164 -4.72 15.68 0.51
N VAL A 165 -4.89 17.00 0.33
CA VAL A 165 -4.90 17.99 1.43
C VAL A 165 -6.07 17.72 2.36
N LEU A 166 -7.26 17.47 1.80
CA LEU A 166 -8.46 17.15 2.56
C LEU A 166 -8.31 15.81 3.30
N LEU A 167 -7.76 14.78 2.66
CA LEU A 167 -7.49 13.50 3.31
C LEU A 167 -6.52 13.66 4.49
N HIS A 168 -5.41 14.37 4.28
CA HIS A 168 -4.44 14.66 5.33
C HIS A 168 -5.12 15.38 6.50
N ARG A 169 -5.96 16.38 6.23
CA ARG A 169 -6.69 17.07 7.28
C ARG A 169 -7.71 16.18 8.00
N ILE A 170 -8.46 15.37 7.26
CA ILE A 170 -9.40 14.38 7.84
C ILE A 170 -8.65 13.43 8.78
N LEU A 171 -7.48 12.93 8.37
CA LEU A 171 -6.66 12.06 9.19
C LEU A 171 -6.12 12.78 10.44
N GLN A 172 -5.67 14.03 10.32
CA GLN A 172 -5.28 14.84 11.48
C GLN A 172 -6.44 15.02 12.47
N VAL A 173 -7.66 15.28 11.97
CA VAL A 173 -8.85 15.47 12.81
C VAL A 173 -9.27 14.17 13.48
N THR A 174 -9.29 13.05 12.76
CA THR A 174 -9.66 11.73 13.32
C THR A 174 -8.70 11.25 14.39
N VAL A 175 -7.42 11.59 14.24
CA VAL A 175 -6.36 11.22 15.18
C VAL A 175 -6.23 12.26 16.34
N ARG A 176 -6.93 13.39 16.27
CA ARG A 176 -6.91 14.39 17.34
C ARG A 176 -7.50 13.81 18.63
N LEU A 177 -6.95 14.22 19.78
CA LEU A 177 -7.49 13.86 21.09
C LEU A 177 -8.78 14.64 21.33
N VAL A 178 -9.85 13.91 21.63
CA VAL A 178 -11.08 14.48 22.18
C VAL A 178 -11.14 14.03 23.63
N GLY A 179 -10.63 14.89 24.53
CA GLY A 179 -10.41 14.53 25.93
C GLY A 179 -9.21 13.60 26.12
N SER A 180 -9.41 12.47 26.80
CA SER A 180 -8.36 11.47 27.08
C SER A 180 -8.24 10.37 26.01
N THR A 181 -9.21 10.28 25.10
CA THR A 181 -9.27 9.24 24.08
C THR A 181 -9.14 9.84 22.68
N LEU A 182 -8.45 9.13 21.80
CA LEU A 182 -8.36 9.48 20.38
C LEU A 182 -9.71 9.14 19.73
N ALA A 183 -10.28 10.06 18.96
CA ALA A 183 -11.59 9.86 18.34
C ALA A 183 -11.63 8.57 17.50
N ILE A 184 -10.56 8.31 16.74
CA ILE A 184 -10.41 7.10 15.92
C ILE A 184 -10.46 5.78 16.71
N CYS A 185 -10.13 5.79 18.00
CA CYS A 185 -10.15 4.60 18.85
C CYS A 185 -11.55 4.23 19.34
N HIS A 186 -12.57 5.07 19.10
CA HIS A 186 -13.93 4.74 19.46
C HIS A 186 -14.46 3.59 18.58
N PRO A 187 -15.16 2.59 19.16
CA PRO A 187 -15.60 1.41 18.42
C PRO A 187 -16.54 1.72 17.24
N SER A 188 -17.28 2.83 17.25
CA SER A 188 -18.11 3.26 16.11
C SER A 188 -17.28 3.69 14.88
N HIS A 189 -15.98 3.88 15.03
CA HIS A 189 -15.08 4.31 13.96
C HIS A 189 -14.11 3.21 13.52
N SER A 190 -14.38 1.94 13.87
CA SER A 190 -13.55 0.79 13.49
C SER A 190 -13.35 0.62 11.99
N ASP A 191 -14.24 1.17 11.17
CA ASP A 191 -14.19 1.02 9.71
C ASP A 191 -13.95 2.36 9.00
N CYS A 192 -13.80 3.46 9.75
CA CYS A 192 -13.65 4.81 9.20
C CYS A 192 -12.45 4.92 8.23
N LEU A 193 -11.29 4.36 8.59
CA LEU A 193 -10.11 4.35 7.73
C LEU A 193 -10.29 3.47 6.48
N VAL A 194 -10.96 2.33 6.63
CA VAL A 194 -11.27 1.42 5.52
C VAL A 194 -12.20 2.12 4.54
N ASP A 195 -13.22 2.82 5.03
CA ASP A 195 -14.17 3.56 4.21
C ASP A 195 -13.52 4.75 3.49
N LEU A 196 -12.60 5.47 4.15
CA LEU A 196 -11.80 6.50 3.50
C LEU A 196 -10.91 5.93 2.39
N CYS A 197 -10.23 4.80 2.65
CA CYS A 197 -9.39 4.12 1.66
C CYS A 197 -10.22 3.61 0.47
N ARG A 198 -11.41 3.06 0.71
CA ARG A 198 -12.33 2.61 -0.34
C ARG A 198 -12.89 3.75 -1.17
N ARG A 199 -13.19 4.89 -0.55
CA ARG A 199 -13.62 6.10 -1.29
C ARG A 199 -12.51 6.61 -2.20
N TRP A 200 -11.28 6.69 -1.67
CA TRP A 200 -10.09 7.06 -2.42
C TRP A 200 -9.86 6.15 -3.63
N THR A 201 -9.80 4.83 -3.41
CA THR A 201 -9.56 3.84 -4.48
C THR A 201 -10.70 3.75 -5.49
N ARG A 202 -11.96 3.90 -5.06
CA ARG A 202 -13.14 3.93 -5.95
C ARG A 202 -13.12 5.12 -6.89
N ALA A 203 -12.54 6.24 -6.46
CA ALA A 203 -12.33 7.42 -7.31
C ALA A 203 -11.18 7.25 -8.32
N GLY A 204 -10.57 6.06 -8.42
CA GLY A 204 -9.45 5.78 -9.31
C GLY A 204 -8.09 6.23 -8.77
N GLN A 205 -8.04 6.73 -7.53
CA GLN A 205 -6.79 7.20 -6.94
C GLN A 205 -5.92 6.01 -6.45
N PRO A 206 -4.59 6.10 -6.58
CA PRO A 206 -3.70 4.99 -6.24
C PRO A 206 -3.68 4.74 -4.73
N THR A 207 -3.78 3.48 -4.30
CA THR A 207 -3.70 3.08 -2.88
C THR A 207 -2.42 3.56 -2.22
N THR A 208 -1.30 3.59 -2.94
CA THR A 208 -0.01 4.09 -2.47
C THR A 208 -0.06 5.57 -2.02
N GLY A 209 -0.90 6.38 -2.68
CA GLY A 209 -1.13 7.78 -2.31
C GLY A 209 -1.85 7.92 -0.97
N PHE A 210 -2.89 7.12 -0.74
CA PHE A 210 -3.61 7.07 0.54
C PHE A 210 -2.68 6.61 1.66
N VAL A 211 -1.95 5.53 1.42
CA VAL A 211 -1.01 4.93 2.35
C VAL A 211 0.08 5.93 2.75
N ARG A 212 0.58 6.71 1.80
CA ARG A 212 1.55 7.79 2.06
C ARG A 212 1.04 8.83 3.02
N ILE A 213 -0.12 9.40 2.70
CA ILE A 213 -0.71 10.47 3.49
C ILE A 213 -1.04 9.97 4.90
N LEU A 214 -1.48 8.71 5.02
CA LEU A 214 -1.67 8.06 6.31
C LEU A 214 -0.37 7.88 7.08
N ALA A 215 0.68 7.37 6.44
CA ALA A 215 1.99 7.19 7.07
C ALA A 215 2.54 8.52 7.58
N GLU A 216 2.56 9.56 6.74
CA GLU A 216 2.97 10.92 7.09
C GLU A 216 2.19 11.45 8.31
N THR A 217 0.86 11.26 8.31
CA THR A 217 0.01 11.70 9.43
C THR A 217 0.33 10.94 10.72
N LEU A 218 0.47 9.61 10.64
CA LEU A 218 0.78 8.75 11.80
C LEU A 218 2.16 9.07 12.39
N VAL A 219 3.16 9.27 11.53
CA VAL A 219 4.53 9.68 11.91
C VAL A 219 4.49 11.03 12.62
N SER A 220 3.74 12.02 12.11
CA SER A 220 3.68 13.35 12.73
C SER A 220 3.08 13.33 14.15
N ILE A 221 2.25 12.34 14.47
CA ILE A 221 1.53 12.26 15.74
C ILE A 221 2.25 11.35 16.76
N ALA A 222 2.92 10.29 16.28
CA ALA A 222 3.79 9.41 17.07
C ALA A 222 3.19 8.88 18.39
N ARG A 223 1.87 8.63 18.45
CA ARG A 223 1.21 8.15 19.68
C ARG A 223 1.07 6.64 19.74
N PRO A 224 1.54 5.97 20.82
CA PRO A 224 1.42 4.52 20.98
C PRO A 224 0.00 3.95 20.91
N ALA A 225 -0.99 4.72 21.41
CA ALA A 225 -2.38 4.28 21.43
C ALA A 225 -3.00 4.12 20.03
N LEU A 226 -2.47 4.82 19.01
CA LEU A 226 -2.96 4.70 17.64
C LEU A 226 -2.68 3.34 17.03
N TRP A 227 -1.51 2.79 17.33
CA TRP A 227 -1.08 1.48 16.86
C TRP A 227 -1.93 0.36 17.43
N ARG A 228 -2.65 0.59 18.53
CA ARG A 228 -3.58 -0.40 19.10
C ARG A 228 -5.03 -0.17 18.69
N CYS A 229 -5.28 0.80 17.83
CA CYS A 229 -6.62 1.14 17.38
C CYS A 229 -7.19 0.05 16.46
N ARG A 230 -8.43 -0.36 16.73
CA ARG A 230 -9.17 -1.30 15.88
C ARG A 230 -9.30 -0.81 14.44
N ALA A 231 -9.43 0.50 14.22
CA ALA A 231 -9.53 1.09 12.89
C ALA A 231 -8.28 0.87 12.04
N LEU A 232 -7.10 1.03 12.65
CA LEU A 232 -5.82 0.79 11.95
C LEU A 232 -5.64 -0.70 11.64
N GLY A 233 -6.00 -1.59 12.58
CA GLY A 233 -5.98 -3.03 12.35
C GLY A 233 -6.98 -3.49 11.26
N SER A 234 -8.17 -2.88 11.18
CA SER A 234 -9.11 -3.11 10.09
C SER A 234 -8.56 -2.64 8.75
N LEU A 235 -7.97 -1.45 8.69
CA LEU A 235 -7.35 -0.93 7.47
C LEU A 235 -6.20 -1.82 7.00
N ALA A 236 -5.32 -2.26 7.88
CA ALA A 236 -4.19 -3.09 7.48
C ALA A 236 -4.61 -4.43 6.90
N ARG A 237 -5.67 -5.04 7.43
CA ARG A 237 -6.27 -6.23 6.82
C ARG A 237 -6.84 -5.94 5.42
N ASP A 238 -7.44 -4.78 5.22
CA ASP A 238 -7.97 -4.38 3.92
C ASP A 238 -6.83 -4.10 2.92
N LEU A 239 -5.77 -3.41 3.36
CA LEU A 239 -4.56 -3.18 2.56
C LEU A 239 -3.82 -4.48 2.25
N HIS A 240 -3.83 -5.47 3.15
CA HIS A 240 -3.15 -6.75 2.94
C HIS A 240 -3.80 -7.51 1.79
N ARG A 241 -5.13 -7.48 1.73
CA ARG A 241 -5.90 -8.05 0.60
C ARG A 241 -5.67 -7.32 -0.73
N GLN A 242 -5.13 -6.10 -0.68
CA GLN A 242 -4.79 -5.28 -1.85
C GLN A 242 -3.28 -5.30 -2.17
N ASP A 243 -2.48 -6.14 -1.49
CA ASP A 243 -1.01 -6.18 -1.58
C ASP A 243 -0.31 -4.84 -1.27
N ALA A 244 -0.99 -3.90 -0.61
CA ALA A 244 -0.50 -2.54 -0.34
C ALA A 244 0.05 -2.33 1.09
N VAL A 245 0.11 -3.39 1.92
CA VAL A 245 0.64 -3.29 3.30
C VAL A 245 2.13 -3.00 3.32
N LEU A 246 2.87 -3.53 2.35
CA LEU A 246 4.32 -3.29 2.25
C LEU A 246 4.61 -1.81 1.99
N ASP A 247 3.78 -1.14 1.19
CA ASP A 247 3.90 0.31 0.96
C ASP A 247 3.68 1.10 2.26
N LEU A 248 2.75 0.67 3.12
CA LEU A 248 2.49 1.34 4.40
C LEU A 248 3.67 1.14 5.35
N ALA A 249 4.15 -0.08 5.45
CA ALA A 249 5.29 -0.42 6.29
C ALA A 249 6.58 0.29 5.84
N GLY A 250 6.82 0.38 4.53
CA GLY A 250 7.96 1.11 3.96
C GLY A 250 7.89 2.61 4.24
N GLN A 251 6.73 3.24 3.99
CA GLN A 251 6.59 4.68 4.22
C GLN A 251 6.61 5.09 5.69
N LEU A 252 6.11 4.22 6.57
CA LEU A 252 6.26 4.42 8.00
C LEU A 252 7.73 4.33 8.43
N LEU A 253 8.53 3.42 7.87
CA LEU A 253 9.96 3.35 8.16
C LEU A 253 10.71 4.59 7.72
N ASP A 254 10.49 5.03 6.49
CA ASP A 254 11.17 6.20 5.92
C ASP A 254 10.93 7.45 6.78
N GLY A 255 9.73 7.56 7.36
CA GLY A 255 9.39 8.63 8.29
C GLY A 255 9.77 8.39 9.76
N CYS A 256 9.96 7.14 10.20
CA CYS A 256 10.21 6.78 11.60
C CYS A 256 11.71 6.64 11.89
N HIS A 257 12.35 7.71 12.33
CA HIS A 257 13.66 7.62 13.00
C HIS A 257 13.55 7.21 14.49
N ASP A 258 12.34 7.08 15.03
CA ASP A 258 12.10 6.84 16.46
C ASP A 258 11.97 5.35 16.79
N THR A 259 12.85 4.87 17.68
CA THR A 259 12.88 3.51 18.23
C THR A 259 11.57 3.09 18.91
N VAL A 260 10.80 4.03 19.45
CA VAL A 260 9.51 3.75 20.10
C VAL A 260 8.45 3.37 19.08
N LEU A 261 8.46 4.02 17.92
CA LEU A 261 7.56 3.71 16.80
C LEU A 261 7.84 2.31 16.25
N MET A 262 9.11 1.93 16.13
CA MET A 262 9.51 0.58 15.73
C MET A 262 8.99 -0.49 16.69
N ASP A 263 9.09 -0.27 18.00
CA ASP A 263 8.53 -1.18 19.01
C ASP A 263 6.99 -1.26 18.92
N GLN A 264 6.29 -0.15 18.65
CA GLN A 264 4.83 -0.19 18.48
C GLN A 264 4.41 -0.86 17.17
N LEU A 265 5.14 -0.63 16.08
CA LEU A 265 4.87 -1.25 14.78
C LEU A 265 5.13 -2.76 14.87
N ASN A 266 6.20 -3.15 15.56
CA ASN A 266 6.48 -4.53 15.91
C ASN A 266 5.38 -5.15 16.77
N LYS A 267 4.94 -4.46 17.83
CA LYS A 267 3.81 -4.91 18.66
C LYS A 267 2.52 -5.02 17.89
N TRP A 268 2.26 -4.13 16.95
CA TRP A 268 1.04 -4.10 16.15
C TRP A 268 0.98 -5.26 15.17
N VAL A 269 2.08 -5.52 14.45
CA VAL A 269 2.11 -6.67 13.54
C VAL A 269 2.18 -8.00 14.32
N ASN A 270 2.78 -8.01 15.51
CA ASN A 270 2.74 -9.17 16.43
C ASN A 270 1.47 -9.24 17.29
N TYR A 271 0.55 -8.28 17.22
CA TYR A 271 -0.63 -8.24 18.08
C TYR A 271 -1.62 -9.31 17.64
N SER A 272 -1.42 -10.53 18.12
CA SER A 272 -2.45 -11.56 18.17
C SER A 272 -3.42 -11.22 19.31
N PRO A 273 -4.75 -11.25 19.11
CA PRO A 273 -5.70 -11.19 20.21
C PRO A 273 -5.58 -12.49 21.02
N ILE A 274 -4.65 -12.54 21.98
CA ILE A 274 -4.35 -13.73 22.78
C ILE A 274 -5.37 -13.95 23.93
N SER A 275 -6.33 -13.05 24.14
CA SER A 275 -7.46 -13.41 25.02
C SER A 275 -8.40 -14.38 24.31
N PRO A 276 -8.76 -15.52 24.92
CA PRO A 276 -9.80 -16.38 24.37
C PRO A 276 -11.07 -15.53 24.22
N PRO A 277 -11.67 -15.45 23.02
CA PRO A 277 -12.94 -14.76 22.88
C PRO A 277 -13.95 -15.42 23.81
N HIS A 278 -14.78 -14.59 24.46
CA HIS A 278 -16.04 -15.08 24.99
C HIS A 278 -16.72 -15.91 23.90
N PRO A 279 -17.34 -17.06 24.22
CA PRO A 279 -17.82 -18.06 23.25
C PRO A 279 -18.88 -17.60 22.22
N HIS A 280 -19.19 -16.30 22.16
CA HIS A 280 -20.09 -15.70 21.18
C HIS A 280 -19.45 -14.66 20.27
N ASP A 281 -18.16 -14.34 20.44
CA ASP A 281 -17.48 -13.35 19.59
C ASP A 281 -16.73 -14.07 18.45
N TRP A 282 -17.40 -14.19 17.31
CA TRP A 282 -16.83 -14.75 16.07
C TRP A 282 -15.81 -13.77 15.48
N SER A 283 -14.67 -13.61 16.14
CA SER A 283 -13.52 -12.94 15.55
C SER A 283 -12.69 -13.99 14.79
N PRO A 284 -12.41 -13.80 13.49
CA PRO A 284 -11.63 -14.75 12.71
C PRO A 284 -10.25 -14.90 13.35
N ARG A 285 -9.85 -16.17 13.60
CA ARG A 285 -8.49 -16.50 14.02
C ARG A 285 -7.52 -15.93 13.00
N PHE A 286 -6.63 -15.06 13.47
CA PHE A 286 -5.52 -14.55 12.69
C PHE A 286 -4.54 -15.69 12.43
N ASP A 287 -4.18 -15.93 11.17
CA ASP A 287 -3.05 -16.78 10.82
C ASP A 287 -1.76 -16.01 11.14
N PHE A 288 -1.32 -16.15 12.40
CA PHE A 288 -0.12 -15.54 12.98
C PHE A 288 1.14 -15.81 12.14
N LEU A 289 1.20 -16.95 11.44
CA LEU A 289 2.32 -17.39 10.61
C LEU A 289 2.55 -16.54 9.35
N GLU A 290 1.51 -15.98 8.74
CA GLU A 290 1.69 -15.11 7.57
C GLU A 290 2.28 -13.75 7.97
N HIS A 291 1.86 -13.23 9.13
CA HIS A 291 2.25 -11.91 9.61
C HIS A 291 3.69 -11.88 10.13
N SER A 292 4.16 -12.96 10.76
CA SER A 292 5.55 -13.08 11.20
C SER A 292 6.51 -13.00 10.02
N SER A 293 6.16 -13.63 8.88
CA SER A 293 7.01 -13.63 7.68
C SER A 293 7.16 -12.22 7.11
N THR A 294 6.08 -11.43 7.07
CA THR A 294 6.14 -10.02 6.65
C THR A 294 7.02 -9.17 7.57
N LEU A 295 6.91 -9.35 8.90
CA LEU A 295 7.78 -8.66 9.85
C LEU A 295 9.24 -9.01 9.67
N ILE A 296 9.56 -10.28 9.46
CA ILE A 296 10.94 -10.74 9.33
C ILE A 296 11.55 -10.20 8.03
N CYS A 297 10.80 -10.26 6.93
CA CYS A 297 11.16 -9.64 5.66
C CYS A 297 11.48 -8.15 5.85
N TRP A 298 10.60 -7.45 6.55
CA TRP A 298 10.71 -6.02 6.82
C TRP A 298 11.88 -5.68 7.74
N ALA A 299 12.02 -6.37 8.86
CA ALA A 299 13.12 -6.18 9.81
C ALA A 299 14.48 -6.41 9.15
N THR A 300 14.57 -7.44 8.29
CA THR A 300 15.78 -7.72 7.50
C THR A 300 16.06 -6.60 6.48
N HIS A 301 15.02 -6.08 5.83
CA HIS A 301 15.14 -4.93 4.94
C HIS A 301 15.62 -3.69 5.70
N SER A 302 15.02 -3.35 6.85
CA SER A 302 15.41 -2.22 7.70
C SER A 302 16.85 -2.31 8.18
N LEU A 303 17.34 -3.51 8.52
CA LEU A 303 18.73 -3.69 8.94
C LEU A 303 19.71 -3.24 7.86
N SER A 304 19.32 -3.32 6.59
CA SER A 304 20.19 -3.04 5.45
C SER A 304 20.40 -1.56 5.20
N PHE A 305 19.59 -0.71 5.83
CA PHE A 305 19.79 0.73 5.89
C PHE A 305 20.51 1.12 7.19
N PRO A 306 21.32 2.19 7.19
CA PRO A 306 21.94 2.71 8.40
C PRO A 306 20.86 3.26 9.34
N THR A 307 20.35 2.39 10.22
CA THR A 307 19.36 2.74 11.25
C THR A 307 20.08 3.10 12.56
N PRO A 308 19.55 4.06 13.34
CA PRO A 308 20.21 4.55 14.56
C PRO A 308 20.26 3.52 15.70
N SER A 309 19.51 2.42 15.63
CA SER A 309 19.54 1.35 16.64
C SER A 309 19.27 -0.04 16.05
N PRO A 310 20.29 -0.74 15.48
CA PRO A 310 20.10 -2.09 14.97
C PRO A 310 19.71 -3.09 16.07
N GLU A 311 20.11 -2.85 17.33
CA GLU A 311 19.89 -3.77 18.45
C GLU A 311 18.43 -4.19 18.65
N SER A 312 17.49 -3.26 18.56
CA SER A 312 16.05 -3.57 18.76
C SER A 312 15.51 -4.48 17.67
N VAL A 313 15.98 -4.29 16.43
CA VAL A 313 15.60 -5.11 15.28
C VAL A 313 16.27 -6.48 15.37
N CYS A 314 17.54 -6.53 15.80
CA CYS A 314 18.26 -7.79 16.03
C CYS A 314 17.57 -8.63 17.10
N ARG A 315 17.19 -8.06 18.25
CA ARG A 315 16.45 -8.80 19.31
C ARG A 315 15.14 -9.39 18.80
N LEU A 316 14.40 -8.65 17.96
CA LEU A 316 13.19 -9.16 17.33
C LEU A 316 13.49 -10.37 16.43
N LEU A 317 14.57 -10.30 15.66
CA LEU A 317 14.97 -11.35 14.73
C LEU A 317 15.60 -12.57 15.42
N GLU A 318 16.20 -12.41 16.60
CA GLU A 318 16.79 -13.50 17.39
C GLU A 318 15.73 -14.50 17.89
N ASP A 319 14.54 -14.02 18.23
CA ASP A 319 13.44 -14.85 18.76
C ASP A 319 12.69 -15.65 17.66
N VAL A 320 13.03 -15.41 16.40
CA VAL A 320 12.34 -16.00 15.25
C VAL A 320 12.96 -17.35 14.88
N SER A 321 12.12 -18.38 14.76
CA SER A 321 12.48 -19.65 14.10
C SER A 321 12.06 -19.59 12.62
N PRO A 322 12.94 -19.22 11.68
CA PRO A 322 12.54 -19.05 10.29
C PRO A 322 12.27 -20.39 9.60
N THR A 323 11.42 -20.31 8.58
CA THR A 323 11.05 -21.40 7.68
C THR A 323 11.50 -21.04 6.26
N VAL A 324 11.60 -22.01 5.36
CA VAL A 324 11.97 -21.76 3.95
C VAL A 324 11.01 -20.81 3.20
N THR A 325 9.84 -20.52 3.77
CA THR A 325 8.85 -19.54 3.27
C THR A 325 8.97 -18.15 3.90
N THR A 326 9.74 -18.00 4.97
CA THR A 326 9.75 -16.78 5.79
C THR A 326 10.10 -15.52 5.01
N TYR A 327 10.95 -15.66 3.98
CA TYR A 327 11.43 -14.55 3.16
C TYR A 327 10.69 -14.37 1.82
N ASP A 328 9.58 -15.08 1.58
CA ASP A 328 8.95 -15.16 0.26
C ASP A 328 8.54 -13.78 -0.29
N LEU A 329 8.06 -12.89 0.57
CA LEU A 329 7.70 -11.51 0.21
C LEU A 329 8.93 -10.66 -0.13
N LEU A 330 9.99 -10.74 0.68
CA LEU A 330 11.23 -10.00 0.44
C LEU A 330 11.86 -10.43 -0.88
N ILE A 331 11.94 -11.73 -1.12
CA ILE A 331 12.45 -12.30 -2.37
C ILE A 331 11.60 -11.83 -3.55
N LYS A 332 10.27 -11.99 -3.51
CA LYS A 332 9.38 -11.51 -4.58
C LYS A 332 9.58 -10.02 -4.88
N ALA A 333 9.73 -9.18 -3.85
CA ALA A 333 10.00 -7.76 -4.02
C ALA A 333 11.38 -7.52 -4.68
N SER A 334 12.43 -8.18 -4.21
CA SER A 334 13.78 -8.04 -4.78
C SER A 334 13.88 -8.48 -6.24
N PHE A 335 13.10 -9.48 -6.66
CA PHE A 335 13.04 -9.93 -8.06
C PHE A 335 12.04 -9.12 -8.91
N GLY A 336 11.11 -8.39 -8.30
CA GLY A 336 10.09 -7.59 -8.99
C GLY A 336 10.52 -6.15 -9.32
N ILE A 337 11.47 -5.60 -8.58
CA ILE A 337 11.84 -4.18 -8.67
C ILE A 337 12.72 -3.87 -9.90
N GLU A 338 13.60 -4.77 -10.34
CA GLU A 338 14.54 -4.51 -11.46
C GLU A 338 15.13 -5.81 -12.05
N ARG A 339 16.00 -5.70 -13.07
CA ARG A 339 16.58 -6.84 -13.82
C ARG A 339 17.25 -7.87 -12.91
N GLU A 340 17.26 -9.14 -13.32
CA GLU A 340 17.79 -10.29 -12.55
C GLU A 340 19.15 -10.05 -11.88
N LEU A 341 20.07 -9.32 -12.54
CA LEU A 341 21.42 -9.03 -12.04
C LEU A 341 21.44 -8.15 -10.78
N ASP A 342 20.47 -7.26 -10.62
CA ASP A 342 20.44 -6.31 -9.49
C ASP A 342 19.89 -6.98 -8.22
N SER A 343 18.99 -7.97 -8.39
CA SER A 343 18.41 -8.73 -7.28
C SER A 343 19.46 -9.42 -6.42
N LYS A 344 20.51 -9.98 -7.05
CA LYS A 344 21.62 -10.65 -6.36
C LYS A 344 22.39 -9.70 -5.46
N ALA A 345 22.72 -8.51 -5.95
CA ALA A 345 23.47 -7.51 -5.16
C ALA A 345 22.67 -7.09 -3.92
N ILE A 346 21.35 -6.92 -4.07
CA ILE A 346 20.44 -6.62 -2.97
C ILE A 346 20.42 -7.75 -1.93
N LEU A 347 20.25 -9.00 -2.36
CA LEU A 347 20.25 -10.16 -1.45
C LEU A 347 21.62 -10.35 -0.76
N GLN A 348 22.71 -10.08 -1.48
CA GLN A 348 24.05 -10.11 -0.88
C GLN A 348 24.21 -9.03 0.19
N ALA A 349 23.69 -7.82 -0.02
CA ALA A 349 23.69 -6.77 1.00
C ALA A 349 22.90 -7.21 2.25
N TYR A 350 21.72 -7.82 2.07
CA TYR A 350 20.93 -8.36 3.18
C TYR A 350 21.69 -9.45 3.93
N SER A 351 22.30 -10.39 3.21
CA SER A 351 23.10 -11.47 3.80
C SER A 351 24.31 -10.95 4.57
N ALA A 352 24.99 -9.92 4.06
CA ALA A 352 26.15 -9.32 4.72
C ALA A 352 25.74 -8.67 6.03
N ARG A 353 24.56 -8.05 6.07
CA ARG A 353 24.01 -7.44 7.28
C ARG A 353 23.57 -8.48 8.30
N LEU A 354 22.85 -9.53 7.89
CA LEU A 354 22.48 -10.64 8.77
C LEU A 354 23.73 -11.33 9.36
N ARG A 355 24.81 -11.48 8.58
CA ARG A 355 26.09 -11.98 9.07
C ARG A 355 26.75 -11.08 10.09
N ALA A 356 26.75 -9.76 9.84
CA ALA A 356 27.33 -8.78 10.77
C ALA A 356 26.65 -8.83 12.15
N GLU A 357 25.33 -9.06 12.17
CA GLU A 357 24.53 -9.18 13.39
C GLU A 357 24.42 -10.63 13.90
N ASN A 358 25.18 -11.57 13.32
CA ASN A 358 25.26 -12.97 13.75
C ASN A 358 23.96 -13.78 13.64
N LEU A 359 23.04 -13.35 12.77
CA LEU A 359 21.74 -13.95 12.48
C LEU A 359 21.82 -15.01 11.36
N LEU A 360 22.72 -15.98 11.52
CA LEU A 360 23.08 -16.95 10.46
C LEU A 360 21.92 -17.87 10.05
N LEU A 361 21.00 -18.18 10.97
CA LEU A 361 19.83 -19.00 10.66
C LEU A 361 18.88 -18.29 9.68
N LEU A 362 18.68 -16.98 9.89
CA LEU A 362 17.90 -16.14 8.98
C LEU A 362 18.58 -15.97 7.63
N GLU A 363 19.91 -15.81 7.60
CA GLU A 363 20.70 -15.81 6.36
C GLU A 363 20.45 -17.08 5.54
N SER A 364 20.59 -18.26 6.17
CA SER A 364 20.38 -19.55 5.50
C SER A 364 18.96 -19.70 4.97
N SER A 365 17.96 -19.30 5.77
CA SER A 365 16.55 -19.34 5.37
C SER A 365 16.23 -18.39 4.23
N MET A 366 16.88 -17.23 4.16
CA MET A 366 16.70 -16.25 3.09
C MET A 366 17.22 -16.81 1.76
N TRP A 367 18.42 -17.39 1.74
CA TRP A 367 18.99 -18.01 0.54
C TRP A 367 18.18 -19.23 0.09
N ALA A 368 17.72 -20.07 1.02
CA ALA A 368 16.85 -21.21 0.69
C ALA A 368 15.52 -20.74 0.07
N CYS A 369 14.96 -19.64 0.57
CA CYS A 369 13.77 -19.03 -0.01
C CYS A 369 14.01 -18.47 -1.42
N ALA A 370 15.17 -17.84 -1.65
CA ALA A 370 15.57 -17.33 -2.96
C ALA A 370 15.73 -18.46 -3.99
N LEU A 371 16.43 -19.54 -3.62
CA LEU A 371 16.59 -20.72 -4.46
C LEU A 371 15.24 -21.33 -4.85
N ARG A 372 14.34 -21.49 -3.87
CA ARG A 372 12.99 -22.02 -4.11
C ARG A 372 12.18 -21.14 -5.07
N PHE A 373 12.29 -19.82 -4.95
CA PHE A 373 11.62 -18.87 -5.84
C PHE A 373 12.12 -19.02 -7.28
N VAL A 374 13.44 -19.15 -7.47
CA VAL A 374 14.05 -19.41 -8.77
C VAL A 374 13.60 -20.76 -9.34
N ASP A 375 13.62 -21.81 -8.53
CA ASP A 375 13.14 -23.15 -8.93
C ASP A 375 11.69 -23.14 -9.41
N THR A 376 10.82 -22.37 -8.73
CA THR A 376 9.41 -22.23 -9.11
C THR A 376 9.23 -21.39 -10.38
N SER A 377 10.11 -20.42 -10.61
CA SER A 377 10.03 -19.49 -11.75
C SER A 377 10.61 -20.07 -13.05
N MET A 378 11.53 -21.05 -12.95
CA MET A 378 12.19 -21.68 -14.10
C MET A 378 11.28 -22.51 -15.01
N ASP A 379 10.02 -22.73 -14.64
CA ASP A 379 9.05 -23.49 -15.45
C ASP A 379 8.52 -22.67 -16.65
N VAL A 380 8.88 -21.38 -16.76
CA VAL A 380 8.45 -20.47 -17.84
C VAL A 380 9.61 -20.25 -18.85
N ASP A 381 9.44 -20.82 -20.04
CA ASP A 381 10.47 -21.31 -20.97
C ASP A 381 11.54 -20.35 -21.60
N CYS A 382 11.62 -19.05 -21.31
CA CYS A 382 12.35 -18.11 -22.20
C CYS A 382 13.85 -17.84 -21.90
N CYS A 383 14.38 -18.08 -20.69
CA CYS A 383 15.78 -17.71 -20.34
C CYS A 383 16.56 -18.83 -19.62
N LYS A 384 16.50 -20.07 -20.14
CA LYS A 384 16.98 -21.26 -19.40
C LYS A 384 18.47 -21.29 -19.07
N LYS A 385 19.34 -20.60 -19.81
CA LYS A 385 20.80 -20.74 -19.60
C LYS A 385 21.27 -19.89 -18.42
N ASP A 386 20.92 -18.61 -18.41
CA ASP A 386 21.36 -17.69 -17.36
C ASP A 386 20.70 -18.03 -16.02
N MET A 387 19.43 -18.43 -16.04
CA MET A 387 18.72 -18.91 -14.85
C MET A 387 19.31 -20.20 -14.26
N ARG A 388 19.87 -21.10 -15.09
CA ARG A 388 20.58 -22.29 -14.58
C ARG A 388 21.87 -21.93 -13.88
N LEU A 389 22.67 -21.05 -14.47
CA LEU A 389 23.92 -20.58 -13.84
C LEU A 389 23.62 -19.84 -12.54
N TYR A 390 22.59 -19.00 -12.52
CA TYR A 390 22.17 -18.29 -11.32
C TYR A 390 21.62 -19.23 -10.24
N ARG A 391 20.88 -20.27 -10.63
CA ARG A 391 20.43 -21.34 -9.72
C ARG A 391 21.62 -22.10 -9.11
N GLU A 392 22.62 -22.47 -9.92
CA GLU A 392 23.85 -23.12 -9.44
C GLU A 392 24.56 -22.25 -8.42
N GLU A 393 24.69 -20.96 -8.70
CA GLU A 393 25.27 -20.02 -7.75
C GLU A 393 24.44 -19.87 -6.46
N LEU A 394 23.10 -19.86 -6.55
CA LEU A 394 22.25 -19.83 -5.36
C LEU A 394 22.39 -21.11 -4.53
N MET A 395 22.60 -22.27 -5.14
CA MET A 395 22.90 -23.51 -4.39
C MET A 395 24.20 -23.37 -3.61
N ASP A 396 25.27 -22.85 -4.23
CA ASP A 396 26.55 -22.61 -3.55
C ASP A 396 26.38 -21.62 -2.38
N LEU A 397 25.59 -20.56 -2.56
CA LEU A 397 25.30 -19.57 -1.51
C LEU A 397 24.48 -20.16 -0.35
N VAL A 398 23.52 -21.04 -0.65
CA VAL A 398 22.76 -21.79 0.38
C VAL A 398 23.71 -22.68 1.17
N GLU A 399 24.52 -23.51 0.50
CA GLU A 399 25.47 -24.40 1.17
C GLU A 399 26.48 -23.65 2.04
N ASP A 400 26.97 -22.51 1.57
CA ASP A 400 27.90 -21.66 2.30
C ASP A 400 27.25 -21.00 3.53
N ALA A 401 26.00 -20.53 3.41
CA ALA A 401 25.23 -19.99 4.53
C ALA A 401 24.88 -21.08 5.57
N GLU A 402 24.47 -22.27 5.11
CA GLU A 402 24.22 -23.43 5.98
C GLU A 402 25.50 -23.89 6.70
N ARG A 403 26.65 -23.89 6.01
CA ARG A 403 27.94 -24.22 6.61
C ARG A 403 28.33 -23.24 7.71
N ARG A 404 28.06 -21.95 7.53
CA ARG A 404 28.23 -20.96 8.61
C ARG A 404 27.26 -21.20 9.76
N CYS A 405 25.98 -21.47 9.44
CA CYS A 405 24.94 -21.65 10.45
C CYS A 405 25.18 -22.90 11.32
N PHE A 406 25.38 -24.06 10.68
CA PHE A 406 25.43 -25.37 11.33
C PHE A 406 26.86 -25.88 11.55
N GLY A 407 27.83 -25.45 10.73
CA GLY A 407 29.21 -25.94 10.79
C GLY A 407 30.15 -25.18 11.73
N SER A 408 29.77 -23.99 12.19
CA SER A 408 30.65 -23.13 12.99
C SER A 408 30.85 -23.56 14.45
N GLY A 409 30.33 -24.72 14.86
CA GLY A 409 30.59 -25.30 16.18
C GLY A 409 30.43 -24.30 17.33
N ARG A 410 29.41 -23.43 17.26
CA ARG A 410 29.27 -22.34 18.22
C ARG A 410 29.26 -22.90 19.64
N GLN A 411 30.14 -22.37 20.48
CA GLN A 411 30.23 -22.63 21.92
C GLN A 411 28.86 -22.39 22.57
N GLY A 412 28.11 -23.46 22.82
CA GLY A 412 26.81 -23.38 23.49
C GLY A 412 25.80 -24.45 23.06
N CYS A 413 25.94 -25.03 21.87
CA CYS A 413 25.12 -26.17 21.44
C CYS A 413 26.03 -27.38 21.18
N PRO A 414 26.15 -28.33 22.13
CA PRO A 414 27.06 -29.46 22.00
C PRO A 414 26.61 -30.35 20.83
N ASP A 415 27.45 -30.45 19.79
CA ASP A 415 27.46 -31.50 18.77
C ASP A 415 26.17 -31.77 17.97
N ALA A 416 25.21 -30.87 17.94
CA ALA A 416 23.89 -31.20 17.39
C ALA A 416 23.90 -31.47 15.88
N TRP A 417 24.75 -30.86 15.06
CA TRP A 417 24.68 -31.00 13.58
C TRP A 417 25.99 -31.50 12.97
N ARG A 418 25.91 -32.43 12.03
CA ARG A 418 27.03 -32.90 11.21
C ARG A 418 26.63 -32.94 9.74
N TRP A 419 27.58 -32.67 8.85
CA TRP A 419 27.37 -32.89 7.42
C TRP A 419 27.41 -34.38 7.12
N GLU A 420 26.37 -34.91 6.47
CA GLU A 420 26.35 -36.29 5.98
C GLU A 420 26.55 -36.29 4.46
N GLU A 421 27.77 -36.62 4.03
CA GLU A 421 28.19 -36.61 2.62
C GLU A 421 27.29 -37.47 1.72
N ILE A 422 26.71 -38.55 2.27
CA ILE A 422 25.79 -39.44 1.55
C ILE A 422 24.44 -38.77 1.28
N ALA A 423 23.96 -37.98 2.23
CA ALA A 423 22.68 -37.28 2.11
C ALA A 423 22.83 -35.92 1.41
N GLY A 424 24.04 -35.36 1.40
CA GLY A 424 24.30 -34.01 0.91
C GLY A 424 23.56 -32.96 1.75
N CYS A 425 23.38 -33.21 3.05
CA CYS A 425 22.69 -32.28 3.94
C CYS A 425 23.22 -32.34 5.38
N TRP A 426 22.90 -31.30 6.15
CA TRP A 426 23.14 -31.25 7.59
C TRP A 426 22.13 -32.14 8.33
N VAL A 427 22.63 -33.06 9.15
CA VAL A 427 21.80 -33.97 9.96
C VAL A 427 22.10 -33.79 11.44
N GLU A 428 21.08 -33.97 12.28
CA GLU A 428 21.27 -33.84 13.72
C GLU A 428 22.04 -35.07 14.26
N SER A 429 23.27 -34.89 14.76
CA SER A 429 24.13 -35.96 15.30
C SER A 429 23.47 -36.74 16.43
N ALA A 430 22.57 -36.09 17.17
CA ALA A 430 21.86 -36.67 18.31
C ALA A 430 20.65 -37.52 17.90
N SER A 431 20.23 -37.51 16.64
CA SER A 431 19.22 -38.46 16.17
C SER A 431 19.85 -39.86 16.19
N PRO A 432 19.57 -40.72 17.20
CA PRO A 432 20.13 -42.06 17.21
C PRO A 432 19.68 -42.68 15.91
N ALA A 433 20.62 -43.17 15.11
CA ALA A 433 20.30 -43.88 13.88
C ALA A 433 19.25 -44.91 14.25
N ARG A 434 17.97 -44.60 13.99
CA ARG A 434 16.90 -45.58 14.06
C ARG A 434 17.36 -46.52 12.99
N LYS A 435 18.02 -47.61 13.39
CA LYS A 435 18.30 -48.76 12.54
C LYS A 435 16.95 -49.04 11.93
N LYS A 436 16.71 -48.53 10.71
CA LYS A 436 15.56 -48.92 9.91
C LYS A 436 15.75 -50.42 9.87
N ALA A 437 14.90 -51.12 10.63
CA ALA A 437 14.93 -52.57 10.71
C ALA A 437 15.08 -53.01 9.26
N ARG A 438 16.19 -53.70 8.96
CA ARG A 438 16.50 -54.17 7.62
C ARG A 438 15.25 -54.89 7.16
N ILE A 439 14.41 -54.22 6.38
CA ILE A 439 13.23 -54.83 5.79
C ILE A 439 13.87 -55.90 4.93
N GLN A 440 13.78 -57.16 5.37
CA GLN A 440 14.09 -58.31 4.55
C GLN A 440 13.04 -58.24 3.43
N LEU A 441 13.37 -57.49 2.38
CA LEU A 441 12.68 -57.54 1.11
C LEU A 441 12.97 -58.94 0.57
N GLU A 442 12.09 -59.87 0.91
CA GLU A 442 11.93 -61.13 0.21
C GLU A 442 11.81 -60.82 -1.28
N PRO A 443 12.71 -61.33 -2.15
CA PRO A 443 12.75 -61.00 -3.57
C PRO A 443 11.43 -61.27 -4.33
N SER A 444 10.54 -62.08 -3.74
CA SER A 444 9.29 -62.51 -4.34
C SER A 444 8.15 -61.48 -4.28
N SER A 445 8.21 -60.45 -3.40
CA SER A 445 7.13 -59.46 -3.30
C SER A 445 7.30 -58.27 -4.26
N PHE A 446 8.53 -58.00 -4.72
CA PHE A 446 8.83 -56.86 -5.58
C PHE A 446 8.31 -57.07 -7.01
N GLU A 447 8.38 -58.29 -7.54
CA GLU A 447 7.86 -58.58 -8.88
C GLU A 447 6.33 -58.41 -8.97
N ASN A 448 5.58 -58.80 -7.94
CA ASN A 448 4.12 -58.70 -7.96
C ASN A 448 3.65 -57.25 -7.77
N SER A 449 4.36 -56.46 -6.97
CA SER A 449 4.06 -55.04 -6.78
C SER A 449 4.44 -54.20 -8.02
N PHE A 450 5.54 -54.54 -8.70
CA PHE A 450 5.94 -53.88 -9.95
C PHE A 450 5.01 -54.25 -11.12
N LYS A 451 4.61 -55.52 -11.24
CA LYS A 451 3.61 -55.96 -12.24
C LYS A 451 2.24 -55.29 -12.00
N SER A 452 1.84 -55.06 -10.75
CA SER A 452 0.62 -54.32 -10.40
C SER A 452 0.71 -52.83 -10.79
N LEU A 453 1.82 -52.15 -10.47
CA LEU A 453 2.04 -50.75 -10.83
C LEU A 453 2.13 -50.52 -12.34
N VAL A 454 2.81 -51.42 -13.07
CA VAL A 454 2.89 -51.36 -14.54
C VAL A 454 1.52 -51.64 -15.18
N SER A 455 0.74 -52.59 -14.66
CA SER A 455 -0.61 -52.87 -15.14
C SER A 455 -1.58 -51.70 -14.88
N SER A 456 -1.45 -51.04 -13.73
CA SER A 456 -2.25 -49.85 -13.39
C SER A 456 -1.86 -48.63 -14.23
N ALA A 457 -0.58 -48.48 -14.59
CA ALA A 457 -0.10 -47.43 -15.49
C ALA A 457 -0.55 -47.65 -16.94
N ILE A 458 -0.59 -48.90 -17.41
CA ILE A 458 -1.08 -49.26 -18.75
C ILE A 458 -2.61 -49.08 -18.83
N SER A 459 -3.36 -49.44 -17.79
CA SER A 459 -4.82 -49.24 -17.73
C SER A 459 -5.24 -47.76 -17.64
N ASN A 460 -4.37 -46.88 -17.13
CA ASN A 460 -4.62 -45.44 -17.11
C ASN A 460 -4.25 -44.76 -18.44
N ARG A 461 -3.38 -45.38 -19.25
CA ARG A 461 -2.96 -44.85 -20.56
C ARG A 461 -4.02 -45.02 -21.66
N THR A 462 -4.91 -46.00 -21.54
CA THR A 462 -6.02 -46.23 -22.49
C THR A 462 -7.23 -45.30 -22.26
N ARG A 463 -7.30 -44.57 -21.13
CA ARG A 463 -8.38 -43.60 -20.86
C ARG A 463 -8.11 -42.17 -21.34
N LEU A 464 -6.90 -41.85 -21.79
CA LEU A 464 -6.51 -40.50 -22.27
C LEU A 464 -6.48 -40.35 -23.80
N GLY A 465 -6.94 -41.35 -24.55
CA GLY A 465 -6.95 -41.37 -26.02
C GLY A 465 -7.92 -40.38 -26.70
N GLY A 466 -8.76 -39.64 -25.95
CA GLY A 466 -9.76 -38.74 -26.52
C GLY A 466 -9.32 -37.28 -26.78
N ARG A 467 -8.14 -36.85 -26.31
CA ARG A 467 -7.77 -35.42 -26.29
C ARG A 467 -6.88 -34.94 -27.44
N LYS A 468 -6.44 -35.83 -28.34
CA LYS A 468 -5.53 -35.48 -29.45
C LYS A 468 -6.22 -34.99 -30.74
N GLN A 469 -7.56 -34.96 -30.81
CA GLN A 469 -8.27 -34.38 -31.96
C GLN A 469 -8.57 -32.88 -31.84
N ALA A 470 -8.38 -32.26 -30.66
CA ALA A 470 -8.66 -30.83 -30.45
C ALA A 470 -7.50 -29.89 -30.83
N LEU A 471 -6.26 -30.39 -30.87
CA LEU A 471 -5.07 -29.56 -31.16
C LEU A 471 -4.69 -29.46 -32.65
N ALA A 472 -5.32 -30.27 -33.52
CA ALA A 472 -5.15 -30.19 -34.97
C ALA A 472 -6.02 -29.09 -35.61
N ALA A 473 -7.03 -28.57 -34.90
CA ALA A 473 -7.94 -27.53 -35.43
C ALA A 473 -7.45 -26.09 -35.18
N ILE A 474 -6.56 -25.86 -34.21
CA ILE A 474 -6.10 -24.51 -33.84
C ILE A 474 -4.91 -24.04 -34.69
N ARG A 475 -4.23 -24.96 -35.39
CA ARG A 475 -3.03 -24.62 -36.21
C ARG A 475 -3.32 -24.17 -37.64
N LYS A 476 -4.59 -23.85 -37.96
CA LYS A 476 -5.00 -23.43 -39.32
C LYS A 476 -5.57 -22.02 -39.43
N PHE A 477 -5.45 -21.19 -38.39
CA PHE A 477 -6.03 -19.84 -38.36
C PHE A 477 -5.05 -18.68 -38.16
N ARG A 478 -3.76 -18.87 -38.48
CA ARG A 478 -2.77 -17.79 -38.39
C ARG A 478 -1.72 -17.87 -39.50
N CYS A 479 -2.16 -17.65 -40.74
CA CYS A 479 -1.29 -17.30 -41.87
C CYS A 479 -2.15 -16.62 -42.95
N SER A 480 -2.46 -15.35 -42.72
CA SER A 480 -2.85 -14.37 -43.74
C SER A 480 -2.63 -12.98 -43.14
N GLU A 481 -2.07 -12.06 -43.94
CA GLU A 481 -1.56 -10.72 -43.61
C GLU A 481 -0.09 -10.71 -43.14
N GLY A 482 0.86 -10.06 -43.80
CA GLY A 482 0.82 -9.21 -44.99
C GLY A 482 2.25 -9.09 -45.54
N ARG A 483 2.35 -9.03 -46.87
CA ARG A 483 3.55 -8.59 -47.58
C ARG A 483 3.65 -7.08 -47.44
N ASP A 484 4.84 -6.56 -47.20
CA ASP A 484 5.24 -5.26 -47.74
C ASP A 484 6.70 -5.33 -48.18
N ASP A 485 6.90 -4.77 -49.37
CA ASP A 485 8.13 -4.66 -50.13
C ASP A 485 9.12 -3.68 -49.48
N VAL A 486 10.39 -4.06 -49.39
CA VAL A 486 11.50 -3.11 -49.25
C VAL A 486 12.63 -3.54 -50.17
N SER A 487 12.84 -2.74 -51.21
CA SER A 487 14.00 -2.80 -52.12
C SER A 487 15.29 -2.39 -51.40
N PRO A 488 16.46 -2.92 -51.81
CA PRO A 488 17.74 -2.47 -51.30
C PRO A 488 18.22 -1.24 -52.09
N SER A 489 18.57 -0.15 -51.39
CA SER A 489 19.42 0.90 -51.94
C SER A 489 20.85 0.69 -51.43
N ASP A 490 21.75 0.42 -52.36
CA ASP A 490 23.17 0.75 -52.26
C ASP A 490 23.32 2.24 -51.90
N ASP A 491 24.13 2.54 -50.88
CA ASP A 491 25.23 3.51 -51.03
C ASP A 491 26.05 3.67 -49.73
N ALA A 492 27.37 3.57 -49.94
CA ALA A 492 28.47 4.29 -49.29
C ALA A 492 28.76 4.12 -47.77
N LEU A 493 29.87 3.42 -47.51
CA LEU A 493 31.08 3.96 -46.88
C LEU A 493 30.95 5.31 -46.15
N ASP A 494 31.25 5.36 -44.84
CA ASP A 494 32.56 5.87 -44.40
C ASP A 494 32.82 5.77 -42.88
N CYS A 495 34.13 5.69 -42.58
CA CYS A 495 34.84 6.12 -41.37
C CYS A 495 34.80 5.30 -40.07
N ILE A 496 35.87 4.52 -39.94
CA ILE A 496 36.79 4.45 -38.79
C ILE A 496 36.73 5.70 -37.89
N TYR A 497 36.35 5.52 -36.61
CA TYR A 497 37.14 5.85 -35.42
C TYR A 497 36.56 5.14 -34.19
#